data_AF-A0A952W7C4-F1
#
_entry.id   AF-A0A952W7C4-F1
#
_cell.length_a   1.000
_cell.length_b   1.000
_cell.length_c   1.000
_cell.angle_alpha   90.00
_cell.angle_beta   90.00
_cell.angle_gamma   90.00
#
_symmetry.space_group_name_H-M   'P 1'
#
loop_
_entity.id
_entity.type
_entity.pdbx_description
1 polymer ?
#
loop_
_entity_poly.entity_id
_entity_poly.type
_entity_poly.pdbx_seq_one_letter_code
_entity_poly.pdbx_strand_id
1 'polypeptide(L)'
;MRCGVGLLALCGCAATVWCHNSPMYVGSNSAGQLTVWFEFWEVEELAQHRAGFPGWLGNEVSVVEVIFNDPVRDLHPVAAGAKLMIEVVAFDPALSLWRPDLSVGVSQAGEQYALGIGGDHFAMRPWWYLDRTHPEFSYPQGVWSAQFKVIDLSGVHGESAVYTFLASPVVPGPGVVLAGVFAPVLMRRRR
;
A
#
# COMPACT_ATOMS: atom_id res chain seq x y z
N MET A 1 3.41 -36.01 -49.18
CA MET A 1 3.69 -36.19 -47.75
C MET A 1 3.21 -34.96 -47.01
N ARG A 2 2.23 -35.10 -46.11
CA ARG A 2 1.63 -33.99 -45.34
C ARG A 2 2.32 -33.91 -43.98
N CYS A 3 3.07 -32.84 -43.71
CA CYS A 3 3.53 -32.51 -42.36
C CYS A 3 2.45 -31.67 -41.68
N GLY A 4 1.80 -32.24 -40.66
CA GLY A 4 0.92 -31.51 -39.76
C GLY A 4 1.76 -30.68 -38.79
N VAL A 5 1.45 -29.39 -38.69
CA VAL A 5 2.00 -28.51 -37.66
C VAL A 5 1.04 -28.56 -36.47
N GLY A 6 1.48 -29.21 -35.39
CA GLY A 6 0.76 -29.22 -34.12
C GLY A 6 0.92 -27.87 -33.41
N LEU A 7 -0.20 -27.25 -33.07
CA LEU A 7 -0.25 -26.03 -32.27
C LEU A 7 -0.15 -26.41 -30.79
N LEU A 8 0.96 -26.09 -30.13
CA LEU A 8 1.08 -26.18 -28.67
C LEU A 8 0.54 -24.88 -28.05
N ALA A 9 -0.57 -24.97 -27.33
CA ALA A 9 -1.10 -23.89 -26.51
C ALA A 9 -0.36 -23.86 -25.16
N LEU A 10 0.41 -22.81 -24.92
CA LEU A 10 0.98 -22.51 -23.60
C LEU A 10 -0.09 -21.79 -22.76
N CYS A 11 -0.68 -22.53 -21.84
CA CYS A 11 -1.56 -21.97 -20.81
C CYS A 11 -0.66 -21.32 -19.74
N GLY A 12 -0.50 -20.00 -19.80
CA GLY A 12 0.19 -19.24 -18.76
C GLY A 12 -0.72 -19.08 -17.56
N CYS A 13 -0.57 -19.93 -16.53
CA CYS A 13 -1.16 -19.68 -15.22
C CYS A 13 -0.47 -18.44 -14.64
N ALA A 14 -1.14 -17.28 -14.68
CA ALA A 14 -0.76 -16.15 -13.88
C ALA A 14 -0.99 -16.54 -12.41
N ALA A 15 0.08 -16.96 -11.74
CA ALA A 15 0.05 -17.12 -10.29
C ALA A 15 -0.11 -15.72 -9.70
N THR A 16 -1.22 -15.48 -8.99
CA THR A 16 -1.37 -14.31 -8.15
C THR A 16 -0.24 -14.35 -7.13
N VAL A 17 0.75 -13.46 -7.27
CA VAL A 17 1.74 -13.26 -6.22
C VAL A 17 0.97 -12.69 -5.05
N TRP A 18 0.78 -13.51 -4.02
CA TRP A 18 0.14 -13.09 -2.80
C TRP A 18 1.16 -12.20 -2.09
N CYS A 19 1.02 -10.88 -2.24
CA CYS A 19 1.81 -9.92 -1.46
C CYS A 19 1.57 -10.26 0.02
N HIS A 20 2.65 -10.60 0.74
CA HIS A 20 2.56 -10.82 2.17
C HIS A 20 2.11 -9.52 2.83
N ASN A 21 1.26 -9.59 3.88
CA ASN A 21 0.91 -8.41 4.68
C ASN A 21 2.21 -7.68 5.01
N SER A 22 2.27 -6.39 4.66
CA SER A 22 3.48 -5.59 4.75
C SER A 22 3.32 -4.59 5.90
N PRO A 23 3.69 -4.98 7.14
CA PRO A 23 3.46 -4.14 8.31
C PRO A 23 4.35 -2.89 8.31
N MET A 24 3.77 -1.81 8.80
CA MET A 24 4.46 -0.67 9.36
C MET A 24 4.62 -0.88 10.86
N TYR A 25 5.84 -0.88 11.35
CA TYR A 25 6.15 -1.05 12.76
C TYR A 25 6.33 0.31 13.43
N VAL A 26 5.59 0.57 14.49
CA VAL A 26 5.66 1.80 15.29
C VAL A 26 6.41 1.51 16.59
N GLY A 27 7.51 2.24 16.80
CA GLY A 27 8.32 2.18 18.01
C GLY A 27 8.78 3.56 18.44
N SER A 28 9.74 3.61 19.36
CA SER A 28 10.51 4.80 19.70
C SER A 28 11.99 4.61 19.39
N ASN A 29 12.72 5.71 19.25
CA ASN A 29 14.17 5.71 19.05
C ASN A 29 14.92 6.11 20.33
N SER A 30 16.25 6.02 20.30
CA SER A 30 17.13 6.42 21.41
C SER A 30 17.03 7.88 21.83
N ALA A 31 16.46 8.75 20.97
CA ALA A 31 16.18 10.15 21.28
C ALA A 31 14.80 10.36 21.95
N GLY A 32 14.03 9.30 22.20
CA GLY A 32 12.68 9.37 22.77
C GLY A 32 11.63 9.90 21.81
N GLN A 33 11.89 9.83 20.50
CA GLN A 33 10.92 10.17 19.46
C GLN A 33 10.25 8.91 18.92
N LEU A 34 9.00 9.02 18.50
CA LEU A 34 8.33 7.97 17.75
C LEU A 34 9.06 7.75 16.41
N THR A 35 9.04 6.52 15.93
CA THR A 35 9.60 6.15 14.63
C THR A 35 8.78 5.06 13.99
N VAL A 36 8.73 5.07 12.66
CA VAL A 36 8.06 4.06 11.84
C VAL A 36 9.11 3.33 11.00
N TRP A 37 9.11 2.01 11.08
CA TRP A 37 9.89 1.14 10.20
C TRP A 37 8.97 0.38 9.24
N PHE A 38 9.33 0.35 7.97
CA PHE A 38 8.56 -0.29 6.90
C PHE A 38 9.24 -1.61 6.55
N GLU A 39 8.47 -2.71 6.56
CA GLU A 39 8.97 -3.99 6.03
C GLU A 39 8.94 -4.04 4.49
N PHE A 40 8.30 -3.05 3.85
CA PHE A 40 8.16 -2.93 2.42
C PHE A 40 8.80 -1.64 1.89
N TRP A 41 9.16 -1.66 0.61
CA TRP A 41 9.86 -0.58 -0.08
C TRP A 41 9.18 -0.21 -1.41
N GLU A 42 8.01 -0.77 -1.66
CA GLU A 42 7.33 -0.74 -2.95
C GLU A 42 6.01 0.04 -2.87
N VAL A 43 5.46 0.38 -4.04
CA VAL A 43 4.14 0.99 -4.17
C VAL A 43 3.09 -0.06 -3.86
N GLU A 44 2.18 0.24 -2.92
CA GLU A 44 1.11 -0.69 -2.55
C GLU A 44 0.06 -0.77 -3.66
N GLU A 45 -0.24 -1.99 -4.10
CA GLU A 45 -1.26 -2.22 -5.12
C GLU A 45 -2.66 -2.33 -4.50
N LEU A 46 -3.52 -1.34 -4.76
CA LEU A 46 -4.91 -1.36 -4.33
C LEU A 46 -5.76 -2.08 -5.37
N ALA A 47 -6.34 -3.24 -5.03
CA ALA A 47 -7.23 -3.93 -5.96
C ALA A 47 -8.71 -3.55 -5.76
N GLN A 48 -9.50 -3.83 -6.78
CA GLN A 48 -10.94 -3.60 -6.75
C GLN A 48 -11.61 -4.74 -5.96
N HIS A 49 -11.61 -4.63 -4.63
CA HIS A 49 -11.97 -5.77 -3.78
C HIS A 49 -13.46 -5.88 -3.42
N ARG A 50 -14.32 -4.87 -3.72
CA ARG A 50 -15.70 -4.91 -3.21
C ARG A 50 -16.74 -4.24 -4.11
N ALA A 51 -17.76 -5.01 -4.49
CA ALA A 51 -18.94 -4.49 -5.16
C ALA A 51 -19.64 -3.43 -4.29
N GLY A 52 -20.04 -2.32 -4.90
CA GLY A 52 -20.70 -1.21 -4.22
C GLY A 52 -19.78 -0.04 -3.86
N PHE A 53 -18.46 -0.21 -3.94
CA PHE A 53 -17.49 0.89 -3.77
C PHE A 53 -16.98 1.35 -5.13
N PRO A 54 -17.11 2.64 -5.48
CA PRO A 54 -16.63 3.13 -6.74
C PRO A 54 -15.14 3.48 -6.63
N GLY A 55 -14.27 2.47 -6.59
CA GLY A 55 -12.83 2.69 -6.41
C GLY A 55 -12.03 1.41 -6.17
N TRP A 56 -10.84 1.59 -5.60
CA TRP A 56 -9.96 0.52 -5.15
C TRP A 56 -9.77 0.62 -3.64
N LEU A 57 -9.62 -0.53 -2.98
CA LEU A 57 -9.45 -0.61 -1.54
C LEU A 57 -8.41 -1.67 -1.19
N GLY A 58 -7.53 -1.41 -0.23
CA GLY A 58 -6.56 -2.40 0.26
C GLY A 58 -6.36 -2.28 1.77
N ASN A 59 -6.16 -3.39 2.48
CA ASN A 59 -5.86 -3.45 3.92
C ASN A 59 -4.68 -4.39 4.25
N GLU A 60 -3.83 -4.61 3.27
CA GLU A 60 -2.64 -5.44 3.33
C GLU A 60 -1.54 -4.77 4.17
N VAL A 61 -1.51 -3.43 4.20
CA VAL A 61 -0.63 -2.63 5.05
C VAL A 61 -1.24 -2.49 6.44
N SER A 62 -0.66 -3.21 7.41
CA SER A 62 -1.00 -3.09 8.82
C SER A 62 -0.09 -2.08 9.53
N VAL A 63 -0.54 -1.58 10.68
CA VAL A 63 0.25 -0.77 11.61
C VAL A 63 0.37 -1.52 12.92
N VAL A 64 1.58 -1.88 13.31
CA VAL A 64 1.83 -2.81 14.42
C VAL A 64 2.79 -2.17 15.41
N GLU A 65 2.55 -2.39 16.69
CA GLU A 65 3.49 -1.97 17.73
C GLU A 65 4.77 -2.83 17.73
N VAL A 66 5.91 -2.19 17.92
CA VAL A 66 7.17 -2.88 18.22
C VAL A 66 7.12 -3.45 19.63
N ILE A 67 7.30 -4.76 19.76
CA ILE A 67 7.24 -5.45 21.06
C ILE A 67 8.61 -5.91 21.59
N PHE A 68 9.64 -5.88 20.73
CA PHE A 68 11.01 -6.23 21.09
C PHE A 68 11.96 -5.13 20.65
N ASN A 69 13.04 -4.93 21.42
CA ASN A 69 14.09 -3.99 21.03
C ASN A 69 14.83 -4.50 19.79
N ASP A 70 15.02 -3.60 18.83
CA ASP A 70 15.93 -3.75 17.70
C ASP A 70 16.95 -2.60 17.71
N PRO A 71 18.08 -2.77 18.40
CA PRO A 71 19.09 -1.72 18.53
C PRO A 71 19.81 -1.42 17.20
N VAL A 72 19.76 -2.32 16.21
CA VAL A 72 20.39 -2.08 14.90
C VAL A 72 19.59 -1.04 14.12
N ARG A 73 18.26 -1.02 14.29
CA ARG A 73 17.35 -0.08 13.65
C ARG A 73 16.98 1.12 14.52
N ASP A 74 17.58 1.25 15.71
CA ASP A 74 17.20 2.24 16.74
C ASP A 74 15.68 2.23 17.00
N LEU A 75 15.14 1.03 17.17
CA LEU A 75 13.71 0.77 17.26
C LEU A 75 13.39 0.05 18.57
N HIS A 76 12.70 0.74 19.46
CA HIS A 76 12.36 0.29 20.80
C HIS A 76 10.83 0.21 20.96
N PRO A 77 10.32 -0.64 21.88
CA PRO A 77 8.92 -0.63 22.23
C PRO A 77 8.47 0.75 22.72
N VAL A 78 7.27 1.14 22.31
CA VAL A 78 6.65 2.37 22.81
C VAL A 78 6.39 2.23 24.31
N ALA A 79 6.59 3.32 25.06
CA ALA A 79 6.27 3.34 26.48
C ALA A 79 4.79 2.99 26.75
N ALA A 80 4.56 2.18 27.78
CA ALA A 80 3.22 1.78 28.18
C ALA A 80 2.34 3.00 28.51
N GLY A 81 1.11 3.02 27.98
CA GLY A 81 0.15 4.10 28.19
C GLY A 81 0.25 5.28 27.22
N ALA A 82 1.25 5.30 26.31
CA ALA A 82 1.32 6.29 25.24
C ALA A 82 0.08 6.20 24.34
N LYS A 83 -0.46 7.33 23.88
CA LYS A 83 -1.71 7.37 23.09
C LYS A 83 -1.39 7.72 21.65
N LEU A 84 -1.22 6.70 20.83
CA LEU A 84 -0.64 6.85 19.49
C LEU A 84 -1.72 7.10 18.43
N MET A 85 -1.44 8.07 17.57
CA MET A 85 -2.26 8.37 16.40
C MET A 85 -1.39 8.62 15.18
N ILE A 86 -1.91 8.29 14.00
CA ILE A 86 -1.41 8.83 12.73
C ILE A 86 -2.05 10.20 12.54
N GLU A 87 -1.23 11.22 12.31
CA GLU A 87 -1.67 12.52 11.80
C GLU A 87 -1.29 12.61 10.32
N VAL A 88 -2.29 12.87 9.47
CA VAL A 88 -2.04 13.04 8.05
C VAL A 88 -1.54 14.45 7.78
N VAL A 89 -0.38 14.54 7.16
CA VAL A 89 0.26 15.80 6.75
C VAL A 89 -0.22 16.22 5.37
N ALA A 90 -0.36 15.26 4.45
CA ALA A 90 -0.88 15.49 3.10
C ALA A 90 -1.52 14.23 2.53
N PHE A 91 -2.51 14.40 1.66
CA PHE A 91 -3.06 13.36 0.81
C PHE A 91 -3.07 13.86 -0.62
N ASP A 92 -2.74 12.98 -1.57
CA ASP A 92 -3.22 13.19 -2.92
C ASP A 92 -4.77 13.17 -2.93
N PRO A 93 -5.42 13.98 -3.78
CA PRO A 93 -6.86 14.00 -3.90
C PRO A 93 -7.43 12.58 -4.12
N ALA A 94 -8.66 12.27 -3.73
CA ALA A 94 -9.25 10.92 -3.88
C ALA A 94 -8.66 9.78 -3.02
N LEU A 95 -7.46 9.90 -2.43
CA LEU A 95 -6.92 8.92 -1.50
C LEU A 95 -7.43 9.21 -0.08
N SER A 96 -7.80 8.17 0.65
CA SER A 96 -8.26 8.28 2.04
C SER A 96 -7.95 7.01 2.83
N LEU A 97 -7.91 7.16 4.15
CA LEU A 97 -7.73 6.08 5.11
C LEU A 97 -9.06 5.79 5.82
N TRP A 98 -9.52 4.55 5.73
CA TRP A 98 -10.81 4.10 6.23
C TRP A 98 -10.63 3.15 7.41
N ARG A 99 -11.61 3.14 8.30
CA ARG A 99 -11.63 2.23 9.44
C ARG A 99 -11.95 0.80 8.99
N PRO A 100 -11.66 -0.23 9.81
CA PRO A 100 -11.98 -1.63 9.48
C PRO A 100 -13.47 -1.88 9.20
N ASP A 101 -14.36 -1.06 9.75
CA ASP A 101 -15.81 -1.09 9.51
C ASP A 101 -16.25 -0.40 8.21
N LEU A 102 -15.29 0.09 7.41
CA LEU A 102 -15.48 0.87 6.18
C LEU A 102 -16.16 2.23 6.37
N SER A 103 -16.19 2.76 7.58
CA SER A 103 -16.42 4.19 7.76
C SER A 103 -15.17 4.98 7.34
N VAL A 104 -15.38 6.18 6.80
CA VAL A 104 -14.27 7.09 6.50
C VAL A 104 -13.56 7.41 7.82
N GLY A 105 -12.26 7.15 7.85
CA GLY A 105 -11.41 7.44 9.00
C GLY A 105 -10.82 8.83 8.88
N VAL A 106 -10.01 9.04 7.85
CA VAL A 106 -9.27 10.26 7.53
C VAL A 106 -9.25 10.45 6.01
N SER A 107 -9.58 11.64 5.55
CA SER A 107 -9.63 12.03 4.14
C SER A 107 -9.00 13.39 3.85
N GLN A 108 -8.54 14.11 4.89
CA GLN A 108 -7.96 15.44 4.77
C GLN A 108 -6.68 15.58 5.60
N ALA A 109 -5.83 16.54 5.22
CA ALA A 109 -4.67 16.92 6.02
C ALA A 109 -5.10 17.49 7.39
N GLY A 110 -4.33 17.18 8.43
CA GLY A 110 -4.59 17.55 9.82
C GLY A 110 -5.56 16.61 10.55
N GLU A 111 -6.25 15.72 9.84
CA GLU A 111 -7.08 14.69 10.47
C GLU A 111 -6.22 13.57 11.06
N GLN A 112 -6.78 12.89 12.06
CA GLN A 112 -6.06 11.94 12.89
C GLN A 112 -6.75 10.57 12.91
N TYR A 113 -5.96 9.51 12.85
CA TYR A 113 -6.41 8.12 12.91
C TYR A 113 -5.80 7.43 14.15
N ALA A 114 -6.65 6.96 15.05
CA ALA A 114 -6.20 6.27 16.26
C ALA A 114 -5.51 4.94 15.93
N LEU A 115 -4.31 4.72 16.46
CA LEU A 115 -3.59 3.46 16.33
C LEU A 115 -3.83 2.55 17.53
N GLY A 116 -3.65 3.08 18.73
CA GLY A 116 -3.76 2.28 19.95
C GLY A 116 -3.02 2.91 21.12
N ILE A 117 -2.86 2.12 22.16
CA ILE A 117 -2.14 2.50 23.38
C ILE A 117 -0.83 1.71 23.41
N GLY A 118 0.29 2.39 23.67
CA GLY A 118 1.58 1.74 23.83
C GLY A 118 1.55 0.72 24.96
N GLY A 119 2.18 -0.44 24.76
CA GLY A 119 2.16 -1.58 25.67
C GLY A 119 0.98 -2.54 25.49
N ASP A 120 -0.03 -2.18 24.70
CA ASP A 120 -1.20 -3.06 24.45
C ASP A 120 -0.98 -4.02 23.26
N HIS A 121 0.16 -3.92 22.57
CA HIS A 121 0.52 -4.72 21.39
C HIS A 121 -0.50 -4.58 20.26
N PHE A 122 -0.87 -3.33 19.95
CA PHE A 122 -1.88 -3.07 18.93
C PHE A 122 -1.41 -3.51 17.52
N ALA A 123 -2.38 -3.94 16.72
CA ALA A 123 -2.19 -4.32 15.32
C ALA A 123 -3.41 -3.84 14.51
N MET A 124 -3.30 -2.64 13.94
CA MET A 124 -4.36 -2.02 13.16
C MET A 124 -4.25 -2.37 11.69
N ARG A 125 -5.38 -2.55 11.03
CA ARG A 125 -5.47 -2.81 9.58
C ARG A 125 -6.45 -1.82 8.95
N PRO A 126 -6.03 -0.56 8.77
CA PRO A 126 -6.89 0.40 8.08
C PRO A 126 -7.07 -0.02 6.61
N TRP A 127 -8.12 0.50 6.00
CA TRP A 127 -8.33 0.37 4.56
C TRP A 127 -7.80 1.63 3.87
N TRP A 128 -6.86 1.48 2.95
CA TRP A 128 -6.53 2.53 1.99
C TRP A 128 -7.59 2.51 0.91
N TYR A 129 -8.25 3.64 0.66
CA TYR A 129 -9.31 3.75 -0.34
C TYR A 129 -8.99 4.84 -1.34
N LEU A 130 -9.08 4.50 -2.62
CA LEU A 130 -8.90 5.41 -3.74
C LEU A 130 -10.25 5.56 -4.48
N ASP A 131 -10.86 6.74 -4.32
CA ASP A 131 -12.17 7.06 -4.87
C ASP A 131 -12.11 7.47 -6.34
N ARG A 132 -12.58 6.61 -7.25
CA ARG A 132 -12.57 6.93 -8.68
C ARG A 132 -13.61 7.98 -9.09
N THR A 133 -14.52 8.35 -8.20
CA THR A 133 -15.56 9.35 -8.45
C THR A 133 -15.16 10.75 -7.99
N HIS A 134 -14.03 10.87 -7.29
CA HIS A 134 -13.49 12.15 -6.89
C HIS A 134 -13.18 13.01 -8.14
N PRO A 135 -13.52 14.31 -8.16
CA PRO A 135 -13.34 15.17 -9.35
C PRO A 135 -11.89 15.27 -9.84
N GLU A 136 -10.93 15.10 -8.93
CA GLU A 136 -9.50 15.16 -9.21
C GLU A 136 -8.87 13.78 -9.50
N PHE A 137 -9.67 12.72 -9.51
CA PHE A 137 -9.18 11.40 -9.86
C PHE A 137 -8.73 11.34 -11.33
N SER A 138 -7.53 10.82 -11.57
CA SER A 138 -6.93 10.72 -12.91
C SER A 138 -6.27 9.36 -13.14
N TYR A 139 -6.81 8.55 -14.06
CA TYR A 139 -6.20 7.26 -14.44
C TYR A 139 -4.72 7.38 -14.88
N PRO A 140 -4.32 8.39 -15.68
CA PRO A 140 -2.92 8.58 -16.05
C PRO A 140 -1.95 8.84 -14.89
N GLN A 141 -2.43 9.24 -13.71
CA GLN A 141 -1.56 9.54 -12.56
C GLN A 141 -0.79 8.29 -12.09
N GLY A 142 -1.44 7.12 -12.12
CA GLY A 142 -0.84 5.84 -11.72
C GLY A 142 -0.57 5.71 -10.22
N VAL A 143 0.26 6.58 -9.65
CA VAL A 143 0.69 6.53 -8.25
C VAL A 143 0.07 7.67 -7.43
N TRP A 144 -0.47 7.31 -6.28
CA TRP A 144 -1.08 8.17 -5.28
C TRP A 144 -0.27 8.11 -3.99
N SER A 145 -0.26 9.20 -3.23
CA SER A 145 0.58 9.34 -2.05
C SER A 145 -0.18 9.89 -0.85
N ALA A 146 0.26 9.46 0.34
CA ALA A 146 -0.15 10.00 1.61
C ALA A 146 1.09 10.29 2.45
N GLN A 147 1.18 11.50 2.99
CA GLN A 147 2.23 11.86 3.94
C GLN A 147 1.64 11.89 5.35
N PHE A 148 2.33 11.27 6.30
CA PHE A 148 1.85 11.19 7.67
C PHE A 148 2.99 11.18 8.67
N LYS A 149 2.67 11.48 9.93
CA LYS A 149 3.55 11.30 11.09
C LYS A 149 2.78 10.57 12.19
N VAL A 150 3.50 9.96 13.13
CA VAL A 150 2.91 9.38 14.34
C VAL A 150 3.12 10.37 15.49
N ILE A 151 2.04 10.62 16.22
CA ILE A 151 2.02 11.51 17.38
C ILE A 151 1.61 10.72 18.63
N ASP A 152 2.08 11.18 19.79
CA ASP A 152 1.67 10.68 21.09
C ASP A 152 0.91 11.76 21.86
N LEU A 153 -0.39 11.58 22.04
CA LEU A 153 -1.23 12.53 22.77
C LEU A 153 -0.98 12.54 24.29
N SER A 154 -0.23 11.57 24.83
CA SER A 154 0.17 11.57 26.23
C SER A 154 1.41 12.42 26.51
N GLY A 155 2.17 12.78 25.46
CA GLY A 155 3.40 13.56 25.56
C GLY A 155 4.60 12.80 26.09
N VAL A 156 4.55 11.46 26.14
CA VAL A 156 5.66 10.62 26.59
C VAL A 156 6.76 10.55 25.54
N HIS A 157 6.40 10.50 24.26
CA HIS A 157 7.35 10.51 23.13
C HIS A 157 7.24 11.80 22.32
N GLY A 158 8.36 12.20 21.73
CA GLY A 158 8.35 13.19 20.65
C GLY A 158 7.68 12.65 19.39
N GLU A 159 7.17 13.54 18.53
CA GLU A 159 6.60 13.16 17.24
C GLU A 159 7.62 12.46 16.34
N SER A 160 7.13 11.60 15.43
CA SER A 160 7.98 11.00 14.41
C SER A 160 8.34 11.97 13.29
N ALA A 161 9.30 11.57 12.45
CA ALA A 161 9.46 12.19 11.14
C ALA A 161 8.18 12.02 10.29
N VAL A 162 8.10 12.79 9.19
CA VAL A 162 7.05 12.60 8.17
C VAL A 162 7.47 11.47 7.24
N TYR A 163 6.57 10.52 7.04
CA TYR A 163 6.72 9.38 6.15
C TYR A 163 5.77 9.50 4.96
N THR A 164 6.12 8.87 3.85
CA THR A 164 5.29 8.83 2.64
C THR A 164 4.87 7.40 2.35
N PHE A 165 3.56 7.18 2.28
CA PHE A 165 2.95 5.97 1.75
C PHE A 165 2.61 6.19 0.27
N LEU A 166 2.88 5.19 -0.57
CA LEU A 166 2.60 5.22 -2.00
C LEU A 166 1.66 4.06 -2.34
N ALA A 167 0.64 4.34 -3.14
CA ALA A 167 -0.33 3.38 -3.61
C ALA A 167 -0.62 3.52 -5.11
N SER A 168 -1.00 2.42 -5.76
CA SER A 168 -1.41 2.40 -7.16
C SER A 168 -2.65 1.53 -7.32
N PRO A 169 -3.68 1.96 -8.07
CA PRO A 169 -4.79 1.08 -8.40
C PRO A 169 -4.31 -0.06 -9.31
N VAL A 170 -4.72 -1.28 -9.00
CA VAL A 170 -4.64 -2.40 -9.94
C VAL A 170 -5.68 -2.17 -11.02
N VAL A 171 -5.24 -1.65 -12.17
CA VAL A 171 -6.08 -1.54 -13.36
C VAL A 171 -6.01 -2.88 -14.09
N PRO A 172 -7.15 -3.57 -14.32
CA PRO A 172 -7.16 -4.72 -15.20
C PRO A 172 -6.64 -4.25 -16.56
N GLY A 173 -5.42 -4.65 -16.92
CA GLY A 173 -4.90 -4.37 -18.25
C GLY A 173 -5.89 -4.92 -19.29
N PRO A 174 -6.04 -4.30 -20.47
CA PRO A 174 -6.60 -5.02 -21.59
C PRO A 174 -5.74 -6.27 -21.72
N GLY A 175 -6.29 -7.43 -21.37
CA GLY A 175 -5.52 -8.66 -21.27
C GLY A 175 -4.62 -8.72 -22.48
N VAL A 176 -3.31 -8.78 -22.27
CA VAL A 176 -2.35 -8.77 -23.36
C VAL A 176 -2.59 -10.07 -24.12
N VAL A 177 -3.55 -10.05 -25.05
CA VAL A 177 -3.64 -11.01 -26.13
C VAL A 177 -2.46 -10.61 -26.99
N LEU A 178 -1.30 -11.18 -26.68
CA LEU A 178 -0.18 -11.29 -27.61
C LEU A 178 -0.70 -12.12 -28.80
N ALA A 179 -1.50 -11.50 -29.67
CA ALA A 179 -1.75 -11.98 -31.01
C ALA A 179 -0.42 -11.80 -31.75
N GLY A 180 0.46 -12.80 -31.59
CA GLY A 180 1.71 -12.89 -32.32
C GLY A 180 1.41 -12.97 -33.81
N VAL A 181 1.35 -11.82 -34.48
CA VAL A 181 1.51 -11.74 -35.92
C VAL A 181 3.00 -11.97 -36.19
N PHE A 182 3.42 -13.23 -36.20
CA PHE A 182 4.65 -13.62 -36.88
C PHE A 182 4.41 -13.39 -38.38
N ALA A 183 4.74 -12.21 -38.88
CA ALA A 183 4.88 -11.99 -40.31
C ALA A 183 6.17 -12.71 -40.76
N PRO A 184 6.10 -13.72 -41.64
CA PRO A 184 7.31 -14.32 -42.19
C PRO A 184 7.96 -13.30 -43.12
N VAL A 185 9.14 -12.80 -42.73
CA VAL A 185 10.03 -12.05 -43.62
C VAL A 185 10.53 -13.02 -44.70
N LEU A 186 9.88 -13.02 -45.87
CA LEU A 186 10.41 -13.65 -47.07
C LEU A 186 11.62 -12.83 -47.57
N MET A 187 12.81 -13.21 -47.11
CA MET A 187 14.08 -12.75 -47.69
C MET A 187 14.22 -13.26 -49.13
N ARG A 188 13.93 -12.40 -50.09
CA ARG A 188 14.17 -12.63 -51.53
C ARG A 188 15.64 -12.33 -51.83
N ARG A 189 16.48 -13.37 -51.85
CA ARG A 189 17.88 -13.28 -52.33
C ARG A 189 17.86 -13.01 -53.84
N ARG A 190 18.28 -11.81 -54.27
CA ARG A 190 18.62 -11.55 -55.68
C ARG A 190 20.05 -12.07 -55.95
N ARG A 191 20.20 -12.75 -57.09
CA ARG A 191 21.49 -13.11 -57.70
C ARG A 191 22.11 -11.90 -58.36
#